data_AF-C7FFV8-F1
#
_entry.id   AF-C7FFV8-F1
#
_cell.length_a   1.000
_cell.length_b   1.000
_cell.length_c   1.000
_cell.angle_alpha   90.00
_cell.angle_beta   90.00
_cell.angle_gamma   90.00
#
_symmetry.space_group_name_H-M   'P 1'
#
loop_
_entity.id
_entity.type
_entity.pdbx_description
1 polymer ?
#
loop_
_entity_poly.entity_id
_entity_poly.type
_entity_poly.pdbx_seq_one_letter_code
_entity_poly.pdbx_strand_id
1 'polypeptide(L)'
;VSDSQKSAISTSWAGVDLQAVGTAFYVHLAADVPDVYAVFNLGADPHGAKSQAQGLKVMQFVDSCVNSIQDMSAVLAKIDVLALRHTNYGARKAHFPLAKSSFLAALSEGLGAKFNDAGAAWAVFYDIIASGLAAHLS
;
A
#
# COMPACT_ATOMS: atom_id res chain seq x y z
N VAL A 1 -1.57 -1.09 -16.06
CA VAL A 1 -0.34 -0.28 -15.96
C VAL A 1 0.41 -0.35 -17.28
N SER A 2 0.69 0.78 -17.91
CA SER A 2 1.53 0.86 -19.13
C SER A 2 2.99 0.58 -18.80
N ASP A 3 3.82 0.33 -19.81
CA ASP A 3 5.25 0.07 -19.59
C ASP A 3 5.99 1.28 -19.01
N SER A 4 5.59 2.50 -19.37
CA SER A 4 6.11 3.73 -18.75
C SER A 4 5.75 3.81 -17.25
N GLN A 5 4.53 3.42 -16.87
CA GLN A 5 4.13 3.36 -15.46
C GLN A 5 4.91 2.28 -14.70
N LYS A 6 5.08 1.09 -15.29
CA LYS A 6 5.90 0.02 -14.69
C LYS A 6 7.33 0.49 -14.44
N SER A 7 7.94 1.14 -15.44
CA SER A 7 9.30 1.68 -15.32
C SER A 7 9.39 2.75 -14.23
N ALA A 8 8.45 3.71 -14.19
CA ALA A 8 8.43 4.76 -13.16
C ALA A 8 8.31 4.16 -11.75
N ILE A 9 7.46 3.16 -11.57
CA ILE A 9 7.29 2.45 -10.29
C ILE A 9 8.59 1.72 -9.91
N SER A 10 9.15 0.87 -10.79
CA SER A 10 10.38 0.13 -10.49
C SER A 10 11.56 1.04 -10.18
N THR A 11 11.76 2.11 -10.95
CA THR A 11 12.87 3.05 -10.74
C THR A 11 12.70 3.84 -9.44
N SER A 12 11.49 4.32 -9.14
CA SER A 12 11.24 5.09 -7.92
C SER A 12 11.33 4.23 -6.66
N TRP A 13 10.96 2.94 -6.73
CA TRP A 13 11.00 1.99 -5.63
C TRP A 13 12.41 1.49 -5.27
N ALA A 14 13.38 1.61 -6.19
CA ALA A 14 14.71 1.04 -5.99
C ALA A 14 15.41 1.62 -4.74
N GLY A 15 15.76 0.73 -3.80
CA GLY A 15 16.45 1.05 -2.56
C GLY A 15 15.58 1.69 -1.48
N VAL A 16 14.25 1.55 -1.58
CA VAL A 16 13.31 2.05 -0.57
C VAL A 16 13.54 1.39 0.79
N ASP A 17 13.40 2.18 1.86
CA ASP A 17 13.28 1.65 3.23
C ASP A 17 11.81 1.29 3.51
N LEU A 18 11.50 -0.01 3.36
CA LEU A 18 10.14 -0.52 3.57
C LEU A 18 9.61 -0.27 4.99
N GLN A 19 10.49 -0.27 6.00
CA GLN A 19 10.08 -0.04 7.38
C GLN A 19 9.69 1.44 7.60
N ALA A 20 10.48 2.36 7.05
CA ALA A 20 10.18 3.79 7.13
C ALA A 20 8.87 4.12 6.41
N VAL A 21 8.69 3.66 5.16
CA VAL A 21 7.46 3.89 4.38
C VAL A 21 6.24 3.26 5.05
N GLY A 22 6.40 2.04 5.57
CA GLY A 22 5.33 1.35 6.28
C GLY A 22 4.92 2.10 7.54
N THR A 23 5.87 2.63 8.30
CA THR A 23 5.58 3.44 9.49
C THR A 23 4.84 4.73 9.11
N ALA A 24 5.34 5.46 8.10
CA ALA A 24 4.70 6.68 7.62
C ALA A 24 3.26 6.45 7.18
N PHE A 25 2.97 5.33 6.50
CA PHE A 25 1.61 5.01 6.08
C PHE A 25 0.64 4.91 7.26
N TYR A 26 1.01 4.23 8.34
CA TYR A 26 0.13 4.10 9.52
C TYR A 26 0.02 5.40 10.32
N VAL A 27 1.06 6.24 10.32
CA VAL A 27 0.99 7.60 10.88
C VAL A 27 -0.02 8.46 10.12
N HIS A 28 0.04 8.47 8.79
CA HIS A 28 -0.94 9.16 7.96
C HIS A 28 -2.35 8.60 8.12
N LEU A 29 -2.51 7.27 8.19
CA LEU A 29 -3.83 6.68 8.45
C LEU A 29 -4.41 7.15 9.78
N ALA A 30 -3.60 7.16 10.85
CA ALA A 30 -4.06 7.58 12.17
C ALA A 30 -4.42 9.07 12.22
N ALA A 31 -3.71 9.91 11.47
CA ALA A 31 -3.95 11.36 11.42
C ALA A 31 -5.15 11.73 10.54
N ASP A 32 -5.23 11.19 9.33
CA ASP A 32 -6.15 11.67 8.30
C ASP A 32 -7.45 10.86 8.22
N VAL A 33 -7.38 9.56 8.53
CA VAL A 33 -8.49 8.61 8.40
C VAL A 33 -8.53 7.65 9.59
N PRO A 34 -8.69 8.16 10.83
CA PRO A 34 -8.57 7.37 12.06
C PRO A 34 -9.52 6.16 12.11
N ASP A 35 -10.69 6.25 11.47
CA ASP A 35 -11.63 5.14 11.34
C ASP A 35 -11.03 3.95 10.56
N VAL A 36 -10.24 4.23 9.52
CA VAL A 36 -9.53 3.19 8.75
C VAL A 36 -8.37 2.63 9.56
N TYR A 37 -7.62 3.47 10.27
CA TYR A 37 -6.56 3.02 11.17
C TYR A 37 -7.09 2.06 12.26
N ALA A 38 -8.26 2.37 12.83
CA ALA A 38 -8.89 1.57 13.89
C ALA A 38 -9.21 0.13 13.46
N VAL A 39 -9.50 -0.12 12.18
CA VAL A 39 -9.79 -1.46 11.63
C VAL A 39 -8.65 -2.45 11.91
N PHE A 40 -7.40 -1.97 11.96
CA PHE A 40 -6.24 -2.84 12.16
C PHE A 40 -6.05 -3.28 13.62
N ASN A 41 -6.76 -2.69 14.59
CA ASN A 41 -6.67 -3.03 16.02
C ASN A 41 -5.23 -2.99 16.59
N LEU A 42 -4.43 -2.00 16.20
CA LEU A 42 -3.00 -1.91 16.52
C LEU A 42 -2.70 -1.17 17.84
N GLY A 43 -3.71 -0.56 18.45
CA GLY A 43 -3.56 0.34 19.59
C GLY A 43 -3.42 1.81 19.18
N ALA A 44 -3.35 2.71 20.16
CA ALA A 44 -3.41 4.16 19.93
C ALA A 44 -2.13 4.78 19.36
N ASP A 45 -0.99 4.09 19.44
CA ASP A 45 0.30 4.62 19.01
C ASP A 45 0.63 4.17 17.57
N PRO A 46 0.53 5.05 16.55
CA PRO A 46 0.89 4.72 15.18
C PRO A 46 2.40 4.53 14.97
N HIS A 47 3.23 4.98 15.90
CA HIS A 47 4.68 4.73 15.89
C HIS A 47 5.06 3.47 16.66
N GLY A 48 4.11 2.82 17.34
CA GLY A 48 4.36 1.66 18.19
C GLY A 48 4.74 0.40 17.41
N ALA A 49 5.33 -0.57 18.10
CA ALA A 49 5.86 -1.80 17.50
C ALA A 49 4.82 -2.59 16.68
N LYS A 50 3.53 -2.57 17.08
CA LYS A 50 2.45 -3.24 16.33
C LYS A 50 2.22 -2.57 14.97
N SER A 51 2.13 -1.25 14.94
CA SER A 51 1.95 -0.46 13.72
C SER A 51 3.15 -0.54 12.81
N GLN A 52 4.37 -0.50 13.36
CA GLN A 52 5.60 -0.72 12.60
C GLN A 52 5.65 -2.12 11.95
N ALA A 53 5.35 -3.17 12.73
CA ALA A 53 5.35 -4.54 12.21
C ALA A 53 4.29 -4.77 11.13
N GLN A 54 3.10 -4.16 11.30
CA GLN A 54 2.04 -4.24 10.31
C GLN A 54 2.36 -3.41 9.05
N GLY A 55 2.94 -2.22 9.22
CA GLY A 55 3.47 -1.38 8.14
C GLY A 55 4.48 -2.11 7.27
N LEU A 56 5.44 -2.80 7.90
CA LEU A 56 6.42 -3.60 7.19
C LEU A 56 5.76 -4.71 6.35
N LYS A 57 4.76 -5.43 6.90
CA LYS A 57 4.04 -6.47 6.15
C LYS A 57 3.32 -5.92 4.91
N VAL A 58 2.72 -4.74 5.02
CA VAL A 58 2.08 -4.06 3.88
C VAL A 58 3.14 -3.74 2.82
N MET A 59 4.24 -3.12 3.21
CA MET A 59 5.27 -2.72 2.24
C MET A 59 6.03 -3.91 1.65
N GLN A 60 6.18 -5.02 2.37
CA GLN A 60 6.70 -6.28 1.82
C GLN A 60 5.79 -6.88 0.74
N PHE A 61 4.47 -6.78 0.92
CA PHE A 61 3.54 -7.21 -0.12
C PHE A 61 3.63 -6.31 -1.36
N VAL A 62 3.68 -4.99 -1.16
CA VAL A 62 3.87 -4.02 -2.26
C VAL A 62 5.20 -4.28 -2.98
N ASP A 63 6.29 -4.49 -2.24
CA ASP A 63 7.60 -4.82 -2.80
C ASP A 63 7.55 -6.10 -3.65
N SER A 64 6.88 -7.16 -3.16
CA SER A 64 6.68 -8.38 -3.95
C SER A 64 5.92 -8.12 -5.26
N CYS A 65 4.95 -7.21 -5.25
CA CYS A 65 4.20 -6.80 -6.45
C CYS A 65 5.09 -5.97 -7.40
N VAL A 66 5.88 -5.02 -6.88
CA VAL A 66 6.83 -4.23 -7.69
C VAL A 66 7.89 -5.13 -8.33
N ASN A 67 8.43 -6.11 -7.60
CA ASN A 67 9.39 -7.08 -8.13
C ASN A 67 8.80 -7.97 -9.23
N SER A 68 7.48 -8.09 -9.31
CA SER A 68 6.77 -8.86 -10.34
C SER A 68 6.10 -7.97 -11.41
N ILE A 69 6.31 -6.64 -11.38
CA ILE A 69 5.48 -5.69 -12.14
C ILE A 69 5.58 -5.82 -13.67
N GLN A 70 6.61 -6.51 -14.16
CA GLN A 70 6.73 -6.85 -15.59
C GLN A 70 5.73 -7.93 -16.01
N ASP A 71 5.36 -8.83 -15.10
CA ASP A 71 4.31 -9.83 -15.27
C ASP A 71 3.09 -9.48 -14.40
N MET A 72 2.17 -8.71 -14.99
CA MET A 72 0.96 -8.30 -14.28
C MET A 72 0.02 -9.47 -13.94
N SER A 73 0.11 -10.60 -14.65
CA SER A 73 -0.65 -11.80 -14.28
C SER A 73 -0.15 -12.38 -12.96
N ALA A 74 1.16 -12.40 -12.75
CA ALA A 74 1.76 -12.79 -11.46
C ALA A 74 1.41 -11.83 -10.33
N VAL A 75 1.35 -10.52 -10.61
CA VAL A 75 0.89 -9.51 -9.62
C VAL A 75 -0.56 -9.75 -9.21
N LEU A 76 -1.47 -9.95 -10.18
CA LEU A 76 -2.88 -10.19 -9.91
C LEU A 76 -3.08 -11.49 -9.10
N ALA A 77 -2.36 -12.57 -9.43
CA ALA A 77 -2.43 -13.82 -8.67
C ALA A 77 -2.01 -13.65 -7.20
N LYS A 78 -1.00 -12.81 -6.90
CA LYS A 78 -0.61 -12.48 -5.52
C LYS A 78 -1.70 -11.72 -4.78
N ILE A 79 -2.34 -10.77 -5.47
CA ILE A 79 -3.45 -9.97 -4.92
C ILE A 79 -4.64 -10.89 -4.60
N ASP A 80 -5.02 -11.79 -5.50
CA ASP A 80 -6.16 -12.70 -5.30
C ASP A 80 -5.97 -13.59 -4.07
N VAL A 81 -4.78 -14.17 -3.90
CA VAL A 81 -4.44 -14.97 -2.71
C VAL A 81 -4.62 -14.16 -1.42
N LEU A 82 -4.20 -12.90 -1.44
CA LEU A 82 -4.31 -12.02 -0.28
C LEU A 82 -5.75 -11.50 -0.07
N ALA A 83 -6.51 -11.28 -1.14
CA ALA A 83 -7.89 -10.81 -1.12
C ALA A 83 -8.81 -11.79 -0.38
N LEU A 84 -8.63 -13.10 -0.59
CA LEU A 84 -9.39 -14.12 0.14
C LEU A 84 -9.21 -14.00 1.67
N ARG A 85 -8.00 -13.65 2.12
CA ARG A 85 -7.71 -13.45 3.55
C ARG A 85 -8.33 -12.17 4.10
N HIS A 86 -8.48 -11.13 3.26
CA HIS A 86 -9.05 -9.85 3.66
C HIS A 86 -10.51 -9.95 4.13
N THR A 87 -11.24 -10.98 3.68
CA THR A 87 -12.60 -11.28 4.17
C THR A 87 -12.68 -11.48 5.69
N ASN A 88 -11.56 -11.83 6.33
CA ASN A 88 -11.48 -12.07 7.77
C ASN A 88 -10.89 -10.90 8.58
N TYR A 89 -10.49 -9.80 7.94
CA TYR A 89 -9.73 -8.72 8.59
C TYR A 89 -10.57 -7.52 9.02
N GLY A 90 -11.89 -7.54 8.78
CA GLY A 90 -12.79 -6.44 9.15
C GLY A 90 -12.71 -5.21 8.24
N ALA A 91 -11.80 -5.21 7.25
CA ALA A 91 -11.77 -4.20 6.21
C ALA A 91 -13.03 -4.28 5.34
N ARG A 92 -13.53 -3.11 4.91
CA ARG A 92 -14.66 -2.97 3.99
C ARG A 92 -14.17 -2.30 2.71
N LYS A 93 -14.90 -2.49 1.62
CA LYS A 93 -14.55 -1.88 0.33
C LYS A 93 -14.38 -0.36 0.43
N ALA A 94 -15.20 0.30 1.26
CA ALA A 94 -15.16 1.73 1.49
C ALA A 94 -13.86 2.24 2.17
N HIS A 95 -13.11 1.38 2.87
CA HIS A 95 -11.87 1.81 3.54
C HIS A 95 -10.72 2.04 2.57
N PHE A 96 -10.69 1.35 1.42
CA PHE A 96 -9.57 1.45 0.49
C PHE A 96 -9.47 2.84 -0.17
N PRO A 97 -10.54 3.41 -0.75
CA PRO A 97 -10.45 4.78 -1.28
C PRO A 97 -9.96 5.81 -0.25
N LEU A 98 -10.34 5.65 1.02
CA LEU A 98 -9.94 6.54 2.12
C LEU A 98 -8.45 6.39 2.47
N ALA A 99 -7.88 5.19 2.38
CA ALA A 99 -6.47 4.94 2.66
C ALA A 99 -5.51 5.44 1.56
N LYS A 100 -6.02 5.80 0.37
CA LYS A 100 -5.20 6.14 -0.80
C LYS A 100 -4.31 7.36 -0.56
N SER A 101 -4.84 8.43 0.01
CA SER A 101 -4.08 9.66 0.27
C SER A 101 -2.93 9.38 1.24
N SER A 102 -3.21 8.66 2.34
CA SER A 102 -2.20 8.27 3.33
C SER A 102 -1.10 7.37 2.73
N PHE A 103 -1.47 6.45 1.84
CA PHE A 103 -0.50 5.62 1.15
C PHE A 103 0.42 6.46 0.23
N LEU A 104 -0.16 7.34 -0.58
CA LEU A 104 0.61 8.20 -1.48
C LEU A 104 1.48 9.23 -0.72
N ALA A 105 1.00 9.75 0.41
CA ALA A 105 1.78 10.62 1.28
C ALA A 105 3.02 9.90 1.84
N ALA A 106 2.85 8.67 2.34
CA ALA A 106 3.95 7.85 2.82
C ALA A 106 4.98 7.52 1.73
N LEU A 107 4.53 7.26 0.48
CA LEU A 107 5.42 7.10 -0.65
C LEU A 107 6.17 8.38 -0.99
N SER A 108 5.49 9.52 -0.98
CA SER A 108 6.12 10.82 -1.24
C SER A 108 7.25 11.11 -0.24
N GLU A 109 7.03 10.81 1.04
CA GLU A 109 8.03 10.98 2.09
C GLU A 109 9.20 10.00 1.94
N GLY A 110 8.90 8.71 1.73
CA GLY A 110 9.92 7.67 1.69
C GLY A 110 10.78 7.65 0.43
N LEU A 111 10.19 8.01 -0.71
CA LEU A 111 10.87 8.01 -2.01
C LEU A 111 11.46 9.38 -2.35
N GLY A 112 11.03 10.44 -1.66
CA GLY A 112 11.48 11.81 -1.89
C GLY A 112 11.32 12.24 -3.35
N ALA A 113 12.36 12.84 -3.92
CA ALA A 113 12.34 13.33 -5.30
C ALA A 113 12.01 12.25 -6.35
N LYS A 114 12.27 10.96 -6.06
CA LYS A 114 11.90 9.86 -6.95
C LYS A 114 10.38 9.69 -7.10
N PHE A 115 9.59 10.20 -6.17
CA PHE A 115 8.12 10.14 -6.24
C PHE A 115 7.53 11.14 -7.23
N ASN A 116 8.18 12.29 -7.45
CA ASN A 116 7.58 13.41 -8.21
C ASN A 116 7.05 12.99 -9.59
N ASP A 117 7.86 12.26 -10.35
CA ASP A 117 7.49 11.79 -11.69
C ASP A 117 6.71 10.47 -11.67
N ALA A 118 6.76 9.74 -10.54
CA ALA A 118 6.14 8.42 -10.40
C ALA A 118 4.78 8.45 -9.70
N GLY A 119 4.37 9.57 -9.09
CA GLY A 119 3.19 9.65 -8.22
C GLY A 119 1.89 9.25 -8.92
N ALA A 120 1.71 9.65 -10.17
CA ALA A 120 0.55 9.23 -10.97
C ALA A 120 0.55 7.72 -11.28
N ALA A 121 1.73 7.14 -11.54
CA ALA A 121 1.87 5.69 -11.74
C ALA A 121 1.57 4.92 -10.44
N TRP A 122 2.05 5.41 -9.30
CA TRP A 122 1.75 4.86 -7.98
C TRP A 122 0.27 4.95 -7.62
N ALA A 123 -0.41 6.05 -7.96
CA ALA A 123 -1.84 6.17 -7.75
C ALA A 123 -2.65 5.12 -8.54
N VAL A 124 -2.26 4.85 -9.79
CA VAL A 124 -2.88 3.79 -10.61
C VAL A 124 -2.57 2.41 -10.05
N PHE A 125 -1.33 2.18 -9.61
CA PHE A 125 -0.93 0.88 -9.06
C PHE A 125 -1.61 0.58 -7.72
N TYR A 126 -1.76 1.60 -6.88
CA TYR A 126 -2.58 1.53 -5.68
C TYR A 126 -4.01 1.09 -6.01
N ASP A 127 -4.66 1.73 -6.99
CA ASP A 127 -6.05 1.41 -7.35
C ASP A 127 -6.20 -0.04 -7.81
N ILE A 128 -5.22 -0.59 -8.52
CA ILE A 128 -5.20 -1.98 -8.94
C ILE A 128 -5.12 -2.92 -7.73
N ILE A 129 -4.16 -2.68 -6.83
CA ILE A 129 -4.00 -3.50 -5.60
C ILE A 129 -5.25 -3.41 -4.74
N ALA A 130 -5.72 -2.19 -4.46
CA ALA A 130 -6.90 -1.92 -3.65
C ALA A 130 -8.15 -2.59 -4.21
N SER A 131 -8.38 -2.47 -5.52
CA SER A 131 -9.54 -3.09 -6.17
C SER A 131 -9.52 -4.61 -6.06
N GLY A 132 -8.35 -5.24 -6.26
CA GLY A 132 -8.24 -6.69 -6.13
C GLY A 132 -8.40 -7.17 -4.68
N LEU A 133 -7.78 -6.49 -3.72
CA LEU A 133 -7.95 -6.82 -2.28
C LEU A 133 -9.40 -6.67 -1.82
N ALA A 134 -10.11 -5.69 -2.37
CA ALA A 134 -11.51 -5.43 -2.03
C ALA A 134 -12.53 -6.27 -2.82
N ALA A 135 -12.09 -7.12 -3.75
CA ALA A 135 -12.98 -7.82 -4.68
C ALA A 135 -14.02 -8.73 -3.99
N HIS A 136 -13.69 -9.26 -2.81
CA HIS A 136 -14.56 -10.14 -2.02
C HIS A 136 -15.15 -9.48 -0.77
N LEU A 137 -14.93 -8.18 -0.59
CA LEU A 137 -15.41 -7.45 0.57
C LEU A 137 -16.78 -6.84 0.29
N SER A 138 -17.60 -6.78 1.33
CA SER A 138 -18.84 -6.01 1.35
C SER A 138 -18.58 -4.51 1.28
#